data_AF-A0A812XMJ5-F1
#
_entry.id   AF-A0A812XMJ5-F1
#
_cell.length_a   1.000
_cell.length_b   1.000
_cell.length_c   1.000
_cell.angle_alpha   90.00
_cell.angle_beta   90.00
_cell.angle_gamma   90.00
#
_symmetry.space_group_name_H-M   'P 1'
#
loop_
_entity.id
_entity.type
_entity.pdbx_description
1 polymer ?
#
loop_
_entity_poly.entity_id
_entity_poly.type
_entity_poly.pdbx_seq_one_letter_code
_entity_poly.pdbx_strand_id
1 'polypeptide(L)'
;MEAPDIVSFNSALGACDKGGQWRVAVALLEALETRSLEADKFTYSTIINTCGRSEEWIQALSLLDHAHLRGVAIDLVVLNTLVTACERAKE
;
A
#
# COMPACT_ATOMS: atom_id res chain seq x y z
N MET A 1 13.17 -24.52 -4.70
CA MET A 1 13.05 -23.36 -3.79
C MET A 1 11.93 -22.52 -4.39
N GLU A 2 10.71 -22.74 -3.92
CA GLU A 2 9.51 -22.11 -4.47
C GLU A 2 9.65 -20.60 -4.27
N ALA A 3 9.60 -19.84 -5.37
CA ALA A 3 9.62 -18.40 -5.30
C ALA A 3 8.42 -17.97 -4.43
N PRO A 4 8.56 -17.01 -3.50
CA PRO A 4 7.43 -16.56 -2.70
C PRO A 4 6.34 -16.04 -3.63
N ASP A 5 5.24 -16.78 -3.73
CA ASP A 5 4.07 -16.42 -4.51
C ASP A 5 3.42 -15.14 -3.96
N ILE A 6 2.65 -14.46 -4.83
CA ILE A 6 1.80 -13.31 -4.49
C ILE A 6 0.95 -13.56 -3.23
N VAL A 7 0.58 -14.82 -2.96
CA VAL A 7 -0.14 -15.23 -1.74
C VAL A 7 0.65 -14.94 -0.46
N SER A 8 1.96 -15.19 -0.46
CA SER A 8 2.84 -14.90 0.69
C SER A 8 2.96 -13.39 0.91
N PHE A 9 3.07 -12.62 -0.17
CA PHE A 9 3.10 -11.16 -0.12
C PHE A 9 1.79 -10.57 0.41
N ASN A 10 0.65 -11.04 -0.10
CA ASN A 10 -0.67 -10.60 0.36
C ASN A 10 -0.90 -10.93 1.84
N SER A 11 -0.41 -12.08 2.30
CA SER A 11 -0.48 -12.47 3.71
C SER A 11 0.37 -11.55 4.59
N ALA A 12 1.60 -11.23 4.15
CA ALA A 12 2.47 -10.29 4.85
C ALA A 12 1.89 -8.87 4.88
N LEU A 13 1.30 -8.41 3.77
CA LEU A 13 0.60 -7.13 3.69
C LEU A 13 -0.62 -7.07 4.63
N GLY A 14 -1.41 -8.13 4.70
CA GLY A 14 -2.53 -8.21 5.64
C GLY A 14 -2.09 -8.15 7.10
N ALA A 15 -0.91 -8.68 7.44
CA ALA A 15 -0.32 -8.52 8.76
C ALA A 15 0.19 -7.09 8.99
N CYS A 16 0.81 -6.46 7.99
CA CYS A 16 1.28 -5.07 8.07
C CYS A 16 0.12 -4.09 8.26
N ASP A 17 -1.00 -4.29 7.57
CA ASP A 17 -2.23 -3.47 7.70
C ASP A 17 -2.78 -3.51 9.13
N LYS A 18 -2.91 -4.71 9.70
CA LYS A 18 -3.35 -4.89 11.09
C LYS A 18 -2.37 -4.31 12.10
N GLY A 19 -1.07 -4.37 11.80
CA GLY A 19 0.00 -3.88 12.66
C GLY A 19 0.33 -2.41 12.49
N GLY A 20 -0.28 -1.69 11.52
CA GLY A 20 0.10 -0.32 11.17
C GLY A 20 1.56 -0.21 10.71
N GLN A 21 2.15 -1.29 10.20
CA GLN A 21 3.57 -1.34 9.82
C GLN A 21 3.76 -0.89 8.37
N TRP A 22 3.44 0.37 8.09
CA TRP A 22 3.52 0.95 6.75
C TRP A 22 4.92 0.82 6.11
N ARG A 23 5.99 0.94 6.90
CA ARG A 23 7.38 0.81 6.42
C ARG A 23 7.65 -0.56 5.81
N VAL A 24 7.17 -1.61 6.48
CA VAL A 24 7.32 -2.99 6.01
C VAL A 24 6.46 -3.21 4.77
N ALA A 25 5.25 -2.64 4.75
CA ALA A 25 4.36 -2.71 3.60
C ALA A 25 4.97 -2.07 2.33
N VAL A 26 5.63 -0.92 2.47
CA VAL A 26 6.37 -0.27 1.37
C VAL A 26 7.58 -1.09 0.92
N ALA A 27 8.38 -1.60 1.85
CA ALA A 27 9.51 -2.46 1.51
C ALA A 27 9.08 -3.76 0.78
N LEU A 28 7.90 -4.30 1.10
CA LEU A 28 7.31 -5.44 0.40
C LEU A 28 6.92 -5.10 -1.04
N LEU A 29 6.46 -3.87 -1.30
CA LEU A 29 6.17 -3.39 -2.66
C LEU A 29 7.45 -3.32 -3.49
N GLU A 30 8.50 -2.70 -2.96
CA GLU A 30 9.80 -2.63 -3.63
C GLU A 30 10.36 -4.04 -3.90
N ALA A 31 10.16 -4.98 -2.97
CA ALA A 31 10.54 -6.37 -3.14
C ALA A 31 9.74 -7.10 -4.25
N LEU A 32 8.47 -6.75 -4.47
CA LEU A 32 7.68 -7.25 -5.61
C LEU A 32 8.19 -6.68 -6.93
N GLU A 33 8.42 -5.38 -6.98
CA GLU A 33 8.88 -4.69 -8.19
C GLU A 33 10.28 -5.13 -8.63
N THR A 34 11.20 -5.32 -7.68
CA THR A 34 12.55 -5.85 -7.96
C THR A 34 12.55 -7.29 -8.46
N ARG A 35 11.47 -8.04 -8.19
CA ARG A 35 11.28 -9.40 -8.71
C ARG A 35 10.52 -9.41 -10.04
N SER A 36 10.24 -8.25 -10.63
CA SER A 36 9.39 -8.10 -11.82
C SER A 36 8.00 -8.74 -11.64
N LEU A 37 7.51 -8.78 -10.40
CA LEU A 37 6.15 -9.21 -10.08
C LEU A 37 5.24 -7.98 -10.12
N GLU A 38 4.15 -8.07 -10.86
CA GLU A 38 3.18 -6.97 -10.93
C GLU A 38 2.43 -6.86 -9.61
N ALA A 39 2.58 -5.72 -8.95
CA ALA A 39 1.79 -5.40 -7.79
C ALA A 39 0.33 -5.15 -8.23
N ASP A 40 -0.56 -6.03 -7.76
CA ASP A 40 -1.99 -5.91 -8.03
C ASP A 40 -2.63 -4.71 -7.33
N LYS A 41 -3.85 -4.38 -7.75
CA LYS A 41 -4.74 -3.42 -7.08
C LYS A 41 -4.84 -3.67 -5.57
N PHE A 42 -4.91 -4.93 -5.16
CA PHE A 42 -5.01 -5.31 -3.75
C PHE A 42 -3.77 -4.87 -2.95
N THR A 43 -2.58 -5.04 -3.53
CA THR A 43 -1.30 -4.68 -2.93
C THR A 43 -1.24 -3.19 -2.65
N TYR A 44 -1.45 -2.36 -3.68
CA TYR A 44 -1.46 -0.90 -3.50
C TYR A 44 -2.54 -0.43 -2.52
N SER A 45 -3.75 -0.97 -2.65
CA SER A 45 -4.87 -0.59 -1.77
C SER A 45 -4.56 -0.87 -0.30
N THR A 46 -3.94 -2.02 -0.01
CA THR A 46 -3.57 -2.41 1.36
C THR A 46 -2.46 -1.52 1.92
N ILE A 47 -1.41 -1.24 1.14
CA ILE A 47 -0.29 -0.40 1.58
C ILE A 47 -0.77 1.03 1.84
N ILE A 48 -1.54 1.60 0.91
CA ILE A 48 -2.07 2.97 1.06
C ILE A 48 -3.01 3.06 2.27
N ASN A 49 -3.86 2.05 2.49
CA ASN A 49 -4.70 1.99 3.69
C ASN A 49 -3.87 1.92 4.97
N THR A 50 -2.81 1.11 4.98
CA THR A 50 -1.88 1.01 6.11
C THR A 50 -1.20 2.36 6.37
N CYS A 51 -0.67 3.02 5.34
CA CYS A 51 -0.06 4.35 5.45
C CYS A 51 -1.04 5.41 5.97
N GLY A 52 -2.28 5.42 5.46
CA GLY A 52 -3.32 6.35 5.91
C GLY A 52 -3.73 6.13 7.36
N ARG A 53 -3.74 4.87 7.83
CA ARG A 53 -3.98 4.54 9.24
C ARG A 53 -2.82 4.88 10.16
N SER A 54 -1.60 4.87 9.64
CA SER A 54 -0.38 5.25 10.34
C SER A 54 -0.11 6.76 10.32
N GLU A 55 -1.06 7.58 9.86
CA GLU A 55 -0.94 9.05 9.75
C GLU A 55 0.14 9.52 8.75
N GLU A 56 0.67 8.61 7.95
CA GLU A 56 1.70 8.87 6.93
C GLU A 56 1.06 9.16 5.57
N TRP A 57 0.25 10.22 5.53
CA TRP A 57 -0.51 10.62 4.34
C TRP A 57 0.38 10.99 3.14
N ILE A 58 1.59 11.53 3.37
CA ILE A 58 2.54 11.88 2.31
C ILE A 58 2.97 10.63 1.53
N GLN A 59 3.32 9.55 2.25
CA GLN A 59 3.71 8.28 1.62
C GLN A 59 2.52 7.64 0.92
N ALA A 60 1.35 7.69 1.54
CA ALA A 60 0.11 7.20 0.95
C ALA A 60 -0.24 7.91 -0.39
N LEU A 61 -0.04 9.24 -0.47
CA LEU A 61 -0.25 10.01 -1.71
C LEU A 61 0.79 9.68 -2.78
N SER A 62 2.07 9.55 -2.40
CA SER A 62 3.14 9.16 -3.33
C SER A 62 2.85 7.79 -3.97
N LEU A 63 2.38 6.84 -3.16
CA LEU A 63 1.97 5.51 -3.63
C LEU A 63 0.72 5.57 -4.53
N LEU A 64 -0.23 6.45 -4.23
CA LEU A 64 -1.41 6.65 -5.08
C LEU A 64 -1.01 7.18 -6.46
N ASP A 65 -0.13 8.17 -6.52
CA ASP A 65 0.40 8.70 -7.77
C ASP A 65 1.13 7.61 -8.56
N HIS A 66 1.98 6.83 -7.88
CA HIS A 66 2.67 5.71 -8.49
C HIS A 66 1.72 4.63 -9.04
N ALA A 67 0.65 4.32 -8.32
CA ALA A 67 -0.37 3.38 -8.79
C ALA A 67 -1.14 3.93 -10.00
N HIS A 68 -1.45 5.24 -9.98
CA HIS A 68 -2.11 5.93 -11.09
C HIS A 68 -1.25 5.93 -12.36
N LEU A 69 0.05 6.19 -12.22
CA LEU A 69 1.01 6.14 -13.34
C LEU A 69 1.12 4.75 -13.96
N ARG A 70 0.90 3.69 -13.18
CA ARG A 70 0.82 2.32 -13.68
C ARG A 70 -0.54 1.91 -14.22
N GLY A 71 -1.54 2.79 -14.18
CA GLY A 71 -2.91 2.49 -14.60
C GLY A 71 -3.65 1.53 -13.66
N VAL A 72 -3.19 1.39 -12.41
CA VAL A 72 -3.85 0.55 -11.40
C VAL A 72 -5.02 1.34 -10.79
N ALA A 73 -6.24 0.86 -11.00
CA ALA A 73 -7.44 1.49 -10.45
C ALA A 73 -7.52 1.27 -8.94
N ILE A 74 -7.20 2.29 -8.14
CA ILE A 74 -7.33 2.28 -6.68
C ILE A 74 -8.82 2.42 -6.27
N ASP A 75 -9.25 1.71 -5.23
CA ASP A 75 -10.63 1.79 -4.74
C ASP A 75 -10.97 3.12 -4.05
N LEU A 76 -12.23 3.52 -4.16
CA LEU A 76 -12.77 4.72 -3.51
C LEU A 76 -12.63 4.68 -1.96
N VAL A 77 -12.66 3.47 -1.39
CA VAL A 77 -12.45 3.25 0.06
C VAL A 77 -11.06 3.72 0.48
N VAL A 78 -10.04 3.43 -0.32
CA VAL A 78 -8.65 3.81 -0.06
C VAL A 78 -8.48 5.32 -0.17
N LEU A 79 -9.13 5.93 -1.17
CA LEU A 79 -9.18 7.38 -1.33
C LEU A 79 -9.83 8.07 -0.12
N ASN A 80 -10.93 7.53 0.41
CA ASN A 80 -11.56 8.06 1.62
C ASN A 80 -10.64 7.97 2.85
N THR A 81 -9.90 6.86 3.01
CA THR A 81 -8.91 6.73 4.08
C THR A 81 -7.82 7.79 3.96
N LEU A 82 -7.35 8.06 2.74
CA LEU A 82 -6.37 9.10 2.43
C LEU A 82 -6.88 10.50 2.76
N VAL A 83 -8.10 10.85 2.35
CA VAL A 83 -8.73 12.14 2.66
C VAL A 83 -8.83 12.33 4.18
N THR A 84 -9.29 11.30 4.88
CA THR A 84 -9.39 11.33 6.35
C THR A 84 -8.02 11.51 7.02
N ALA A 85 -6.98 10.84 6.50
CA ALA A 85 -5.62 10.99 7.01
C ALA A 85 -5.05 12.40 6.75
N CYS A 86 -5.32 12.97 5.57
CA CYS A 86 -4.93 14.35 5.23
C CYS A 86 -5.65 15.39 6.08
N GLU A 87 -6.91 15.17 6.43
CA GLU A 87 -7.65 16.07 7.32
C GLU A 87 -7.05 16.07 8.74
N ARG A 88 -6.71 14.89 9.27
CA ARG A 88 -6.07 14.76 10.58
C ARG A 88 -4.70 15.41 10.66
N ALA A 89 -3.95 15.45 9.55
CA ALA A 89 -2.63 16.07 9.51
C ALA A 89 -2.65 17.61 9.51
N LYS A 90 -3.82 18.24 9.37
CA LYS A 90 -3.97 19.71 9.43
C LYS A 90 -4.26 20.24 10.84
N GLU A 91 -4.54 19.38 11.81
CA GLU A 91 -4.72 19.73 13.23
C GLU A 91 -3.39 19.64 13.99
#